data_AF-A0A843VKK0-F1
#
_entry.id   AF-A0A843VKK0-F1
#
_cell.length_a   1.000
_cell.length_b   1.000
_cell.length_c   1.000
_cell.angle_alpha   90.00
_cell.angle_beta   90.00
_cell.angle_gamma   90.00
#
_symmetry.space_group_name_H-M   'P 1'
#
loop_
_entity.id
_entity.type
_entity.pdbx_description
1 polymer ?
#
loop_
_entity_poly.entity_id
_entity_poly.type
_entity_poly.pdbx_seq_one_letter_code
_entity_poly.pdbx_strand_id
1 'polypeptide(L)'
;MLLSPNSPPLLNSLPSTTSSASTLLSDLKACRTTWELRHLHAAAIKTGRVRDPLVAAEVLRCAALSAHRDIHYARLVFDQMESPNIFSWNTVIRAFSESGGLAVESVLLYCRMLQDDASVGPNKYTFPSVLKACAEAGAFEEAEQVHGQIVKLGLHSDGFVASNLVRAYAVCGRMEDAGRLFDSCSLPRGSEASVVLANVLIDGYMRRGMVEGARRTFDDMSRRSLISWNAMMAGYAQNGYFKEAVDIFHKMQMGGMAPNYVTLVSVLPAIARLGALELGKWVHMYAEKNCIAVDDVLGSALVDMYAKCGNIEKALQVFEDLPKRNPITWSALIGGLALHGRAEDAIDQFTRMEQEGIIPTDVVFIGILNACSHGGSVGRGRLYFDRMVSTYGLKPRVEHYGCMVDMLGRAGLLEEAEQLVLNMPMRPDDVIFKALLSACKIRGNVEMGTRVAMRLMELAPRDSGCYVLLSNLYASLGDWDAVSMVRLVMKEMHIEKDPGCSYITLDGVVHEFVVEDDAHRGSKEIYTMLEEMAEKLRSCGYTPDTKQVLLNVEEEEKESVLRYHSEKIAIAFGLVRTAPGTELRVVKNLRVCGDCHESIKLVSKIYNRRIVVRDRSRFHHFENGVCSCKDYW
;
A
#
# COMPACT_ATOMS: atom_id res chain seq x y z
N MET A 1 -42.26 -11.40 -64.39
CA MET A 1 -43.00 -12.64 -64.07
C MET A 1 -42.93 -12.81 -62.55
N LEU A 2 -44.01 -12.41 -61.86
CA LEU A 2 -44.91 -13.30 -61.08
C LEU A 2 -44.24 -13.73 -59.75
N LEU A 3 -44.45 -13.02 -58.64
CA LEU A 3 -45.60 -13.14 -57.72
C LEU A 3 -46.13 -14.57 -57.57
N SER A 4 -45.95 -15.15 -56.38
CA SER A 4 -46.95 -16.00 -55.75
C SER A 4 -46.98 -15.74 -54.24
N PRO A 5 -48.18 -15.59 -53.61
CA PRO A 5 -48.34 -15.08 -52.25
C PRO A 5 -48.69 -16.17 -51.23
N ASN A 6 -48.58 -15.76 -49.97
CA ASN A 6 -49.15 -16.32 -48.75
C ASN A 6 -50.41 -17.18 -48.89
N SER A 7 -50.40 -18.31 -48.19
CA SER A 7 -51.59 -18.95 -47.61
C SER A 7 -51.33 -19.26 -46.13
N PRO A 8 -52.30 -19.02 -45.23
CA PRO A 8 -52.09 -18.94 -43.78
C PRO A 8 -52.23 -20.32 -43.10
N PRO A 9 -51.59 -20.57 -41.94
CA PRO A 9 -52.05 -21.63 -41.06
C PRO A 9 -53.12 -21.06 -40.12
N LEU A 10 -54.37 -21.41 -40.45
CA LEU A 10 -55.40 -21.94 -39.57
C LEU A 10 -55.48 -21.35 -38.15
N LEU A 11 -56.52 -20.54 -37.95
CA LEU A 11 -57.26 -20.51 -36.68
C LEU A 11 -57.67 -21.95 -36.33
N ASN A 12 -57.15 -22.48 -35.24
CA ASN A 12 -57.83 -23.55 -34.51
C ASN A 12 -57.54 -23.49 -33.01
N SER A 13 -58.65 -23.54 -32.28
CA SER A 13 -58.82 -23.87 -30.86
C SER A 13 -58.08 -23.03 -29.81
N LEU A 14 -58.86 -22.12 -29.21
CA LEU A 14 -58.73 -21.77 -27.79
C LEU A 14 -58.55 -23.04 -26.95
N PRO A 15 -57.49 -23.16 -26.14
CA PRO A 15 -57.48 -24.11 -25.05
C PRO A 15 -58.38 -23.55 -23.95
N SER A 16 -59.40 -24.35 -23.65
CA SER A 16 -60.17 -24.37 -22.42
C SER A 16 -59.43 -23.79 -21.22
N THR A 17 -60.07 -22.77 -20.64
CA THR A 17 -59.85 -22.19 -19.32
C THR A 17 -59.65 -23.27 -18.25
N THR A 18 -58.41 -23.48 -17.77
CA THR A 18 -58.04 -23.93 -16.39
C THR A 18 -56.55 -24.31 -16.18
N SER A 19 -55.65 -24.23 -17.18
CA SER A 19 -54.24 -24.72 -17.04
C SER A 19 -53.12 -23.66 -17.27
N SER A 20 -53.22 -22.43 -16.73
CA SER A 20 -52.41 -21.32 -17.31
C SER A 20 -51.51 -20.45 -16.40
N ALA A 21 -51.57 -20.56 -15.07
CA ALA A 21 -50.66 -19.78 -14.21
C ALA A 21 -49.33 -20.50 -13.97
N SER A 22 -49.35 -21.82 -13.80
CA SER A 22 -48.16 -22.65 -13.57
C SER A 22 -47.21 -22.68 -14.76
N THR A 23 -47.74 -22.70 -15.98
CA THR A 23 -46.98 -22.69 -17.24
C THR A 23 -46.26 -21.37 -17.48
N LEU A 24 -46.92 -20.23 -17.25
CA LEU A 24 -46.29 -18.91 -17.38
C LEU A 24 -45.17 -18.70 -16.34
N LEU A 25 -45.39 -19.15 -15.10
CA LEU A 25 -44.37 -19.13 -14.04
C LEU A 25 -43.18 -20.04 -14.36
N SER A 26 -43.40 -21.22 -14.97
CA SER A 26 -42.29 -22.07 -15.43
C SER A 26 -41.52 -21.45 -16.59
N ASP A 27 -42.22 -20.79 -17.52
CA ASP A 27 -41.61 -20.14 -18.67
C ASP A 27 -40.76 -18.92 -18.25
N LEU A 28 -41.25 -18.13 -17.28
CA LEU A 28 -40.48 -17.02 -16.68
C LEU A 28 -39.22 -17.53 -15.97
N LYS A 29 -39.31 -18.66 -15.24
CA LYS A 29 -38.15 -19.28 -14.58
C LYS A 29 -37.13 -19.84 -15.58
N ALA A 30 -37.58 -20.25 -16.76
CA ALA A 30 -36.75 -20.78 -17.83
C ALA A 30 -36.16 -19.70 -18.76
N CYS A 31 -36.57 -18.44 -18.59
CA CYS A 31 -36.17 -17.31 -19.41
C CYS A 31 -34.65 -17.08 -19.35
N ARG A 32 -34.01 -16.93 -20.52
CA ARG A 32 -32.55 -16.74 -20.61
C ARG A 32 -32.15 -15.39 -21.18
N THR A 33 -33.07 -14.65 -21.81
CA THR A 33 -32.76 -13.36 -22.42
C THR A 33 -33.74 -12.25 -22.00
N THR A 34 -33.29 -11.00 -22.07
CA THR A 34 -34.16 -9.82 -21.83
C THR A 34 -35.29 -9.70 -22.85
N TRP A 35 -35.07 -10.18 -24.08
CA TRP A 35 -36.09 -10.18 -25.12
C TRP A 35 -37.23 -11.15 -24.80
N GLU A 36 -36.90 -12.39 -24.41
CA GLU A 36 -37.89 -13.39 -23.97
C GLU A 36 -38.68 -12.86 -22.75
N LEU A 37 -37.99 -12.24 -21.78
CA LEU A 37 -38.62 -11.67 -20.60
C LEU A 37 -39.63 -10.57 -20.96
N ARG A 38 -39.26 -9.66 -21.87
CA ARG A 38 -40.16 -8.58 -22.34
C ARG A 38 -41.35 -9.15 -23.09
N HIS A 39 -41.16 -10.21 -23.89
CA HIS A 39 -42.24 -10.87 -24.60
C HIS A 39 -43.22 -11.57 -23.65
N LEU A 40 -42.71 -12.34 -22.69
CA LEU A 40 -43.51 -13.00 -21.66
C LEU A 40 -44.23 -11.99 -20.75
N HIS A 41 -43.57 -10.89 -20.40
CA HIS A 41 -44.19 -9.82 -19.64
C HIS A 41 -45.32 -9.13 -20.43
N ALA A 42 -45.11 -8.83 -21.71
CA ALA A 42 -46.17 -8.27 -22.56
C ALA A 42 -47.37 -9.23 -22.70
N ALA A 43 -47.12 -10.54 -22.82
CA ALA A 43 -48.17 -11.55 -22.81
C ALA A 43 -48.91 -11.62 -21.46
N ALA A 44 -48.20 -11.48 -20.33
CA ALA A 44 -48.77 -11.42 -18.99
C ALA A 44 -49.66 -10.18 -18.80
N ILE A 45 -49.26 -9.02 -19.35
CA ILE A 45 -50.05 -7.78 -19.35
C ILE A 45 -51.33 -7.98 -20.18
N LYS A 46 -51.20 -8.45 -21.43
CA LYS A 46 -52.35 -8.64 -22.34
C LYS A 46 -53.38 -9.64 -21.81
N THR A 47 -52.92 -10.63 -21.06
CA THR A 47 -53.78 -11.67 -20.46
C THR A 47 -54.30 -11.29 -19.06
N GLY A 48 -53.94 -10.11 -18.54
CA GLY A 48 -54.32 -9.65 -17.20
C GLY A 48 -53.65 -10.40 -16.04
N ARG A 49 -52.74 -11.34 -16.33
CA ARG A 49 -52.07 -12.18 -15.33
C ARG A 49 -50.99 -11.44 -14.54
N VAL A 50 -50.53 -10.29 -15.02
CA VAL A 50 -49.58 -9.43 -14.29
C VAL A 50 -50.16 -8.88 -12.97
N ARG A 51 -51.49 -8.91 -12.79
CA ARG A 51 -52.13 -8.56 -11.51
C ARG A 51 -51.92 -9.61 -10.41
N ASP A 52 -51.49 -10.82 -10.76
CA ASP A 52 -51.07 -11.82 -9.77
C ASP A 52 -49.71 -11.40 -9.17
N PRO A 53 -49.64 -11.13 -7.85
CA PRO A 53 -48.40 -10.71 -7.19
C PRO A 53 -47.23 -11.68 -7.38
N LEU A 54 -47.49 -12.97 -7.57
CA LEU A 54 -46.44 -13.97 -7.81
C LEU A 54 -45.85 -13.85 -9.21
N VAL A 55 -46.68 -13.61 -10.22
CA VAL A 55 -46.25 -13.42 -11.61
C VAL A 55 -45.47 -12.11 -11.74
N ALA A 56 -45.98 -11.02 -11.17
CA ALA A 56 -45.30 -9.73 -11.16
C ALA A 56 -43.94 -9.78 -10.42
N ALA A 57 -43.89 -10.42 -9.24
CA ALA A 57 -42.66 -10.62 -8.49
C ALA A 57 -41.62 -11.46 -9.25
N GLU A 58 -42.06 -12.47 -10.01
CA GLU A 58 -41.15 -13.31 -10.79
C GLU A 58 -40.62 -12.57 -12.04
N VAL A 59 -41.44 -11.76 -12.71
CA VAL A 59 -40.98 -10.87 -13.79
C VAL A 59 -39.94 -9.89 -13.25
N LEU A 60 -40.22 -9.26 -12.09
CA LEU A 60 -39.28 -8.36 -11.42
C LEU A 60 -37.97 -9.07 -11.08
N ARG A 61 -38.04 -10.26 -10.47
CA ARG A 61 -36.86 -11.08 -10.13
C ARG A 61 -36.01 -11.37 -11.37
N CYS A 62 -36.63 -11.74 -12.47
CA CYS A 62 -35.93 -12.00 -13.74
C CYS A 62 -35.30 -10.73 -14.33
N ALA A 63 -35.99 -9.59 -14.23
CA ALA A 63 -35.46 -8.30 -14.70
C ALA A 63 -34.29 -7.81 -13.83
N ALA A 64 -34.35 -8.05 -12.52
CA ALA A 64 -33.47 -7.45 -11.54
C ALA A 64 -32.23 -8.29 -11.19
N LEU A 65 -32.35 -9.63 -11.19
CA LEU A 65 -31.35 -10.56 -10.65
C LEU A 65 -30.79 -11.57 -11.67
N SER A 66 -31.15 -11.49 -12.95
CA SER A 66 -30.63 -12.39 -13.98
C SER A 66 -29.27 -11.94 -14.53
N ALA A 67 -28.59 -12.84 -15.25
CA ALA A 67 -27.30 -12.54 -15.90
C ALA A 67 -27.38 -11.38 -16.91
N HIS A 68 -28.57 -11.08 -17.43
CA HIS A 68 -28.84 -9.97 -18.34
C HIS A 68 -29.76 -8.93 -17.68
N ARG A 69 -29.56 -8.65 -16.38
CA ARG A 69 -30.42 -7.70 -15.64
C ARG A 69 -30.53 -6.34 -16.32
N ASP A 70 -31.72 -5.78 -16.31
CA ASP A 70 -32.04 -4.42 -16.75
C ASP A 70 -32.72 -3.71 -15.58
N ILE A 71 -31.93 -2.95 -14.82
CA ILE A 71 -32.34 -2.36 -13.54
C ILE A 71 -33.40 -1.28 -13.76
N HIS A 72 -33.31 -0.53 -14.87
CA HIS A 72 -34.32 0.47 -15.22
C HIS A 72 -35.64 -0.21 -15.59
N TYR A 73 -35.59 -1.29 -16.36
CA TYR A 73 -36.78 -2.08 -16.65
C TYR A 73 -37.37 -2.73 -15.40
N ALA A 74 -36.54 -3.29 -14.52
CA ALA A 74 -36.97 -3.82 -13.23
C ALA A 74 -37.68 -2.74 -12.38
N ARG A 75 -37.15 -1.52 -12.38
CA ARG A 75 -37.78 -0.39 -11.69
C ARG A 75 -39.15 -0.03 -12.28
N LEU A 76 -39.27 0.01 -13.60
CA LEU A 76 -40.54 0.26 -14.27
C LEU A 76 -41.58 -0.82 -13.95
N VAL A 77 -41.17 -2.10 -13.95
CA VAL A 77 -42.05 -3.22 -13.56
C VAL A 77 -42.52 -3.03 -12.12
N PHE A 78 -41.59 -2.70 -11.21
CA PHE A 78 -41.90 -2.50 -9.79
C PHE A 78 -42.88 -1.32 -9.56
N ASP A 79 -42.66 -0.17 -10.21
CA ASP A 79 -43.50 1.01 -10.06
C ASP A 79 -44.94 0.80 -10.59
N GLN A 80 -45.16 -0.21 -11.44
CA GLN A 80 -46.47 -0.56 -11.99
C GLN A 80 -47.22 -1.64 -11.17
N MET A 81 -46.61 -2.17 -10.11
CA MET A 81 -47.25 -3.18 -9.27
C MET A 81 -48.34 -2.54 -8.38
N GLU A 82 -49.58 -3.04 -8.48
CA GLU A 82 -50.71 -2.53 -7.68
C GLU A 82 -50.51 -2.78 -6.17
N SER A 83 -49.87 -3.89 -5.78
CA SER A 83 -49.58 -4.25 -4.38
C SER A 83 -48.22 -4.97 -4.24
N PRO A 84 -47.11 -4.21 -4.09
CA PRO A 84 -45.79 -4.81 -3.93
C PRO A 84 -45.62 -5.50 -2.57
N ASN A 85 -45.34 -6.81 -2.58
CA ASN A 85 -45.06 -7.58 -1.37
C ASN A 85 -43.60 -7.42 -0.90
N ILE A 86 -43.28 -7.92 0.32
CA ILE A 86 -41.93 -7.83 0.90
C ILE A 86 -40.83 -8.43 0.01
N PHE A 87 -41.16 -9.48 -0.76
CA PHE A 87 -40.22 -10.10 -1.69
C PHE A 87 -39.88 -9.16 -2.84
N SER A 88 -40.87 -8.44 -3.37
CA SER A 88 -40.71 -7.47 -4.46
C SER A 88 -39.87 -6.27 -4.01
N TRP A 89 -40.14 -5.75 -2.80
CA TRP A 89 -39.32 -4.72 -2.16
C TRP A 89 -37.87 -5.17 -1.95
N ASN A 90 -37.65 -6.34 -1.35
CA ASN A 90 -36.30 -6.87 -1.12
C ASN A 90 -35.56 -7.12 -2.43
N THR A 91 -36.27 -7.55 -3.47
CA THR A 91 -35.69 -7.79 -4.80
C THR A 91 -35.22 -6.49 -5.45
N VAL A 92 -36.05 -5.44 -5.46
CA VAL A 92 -35.67 -4.16 -6.08
C VAL A 92 -34.58 -3.45 -5.30
N ILE A 93 -34.67 -3.40 -3.96
CA ILE A 93 -33.63 -2.79 -3.09
C ILE A 93 -32.29 -3.50 -3.30
N ARG A 94 -32.29 -4.84 -3.29
CA ARG A 94 -31.07 -5.62 -3.54
C ARG A 94 -30.48 -5.37 -4.92
N ALA A 95 -31.31 -5.31 -5.95
CA ALA A 95 -30.82 -5.09 -7.31
C ALA A 95 -30.14 -3.73 -7.46
N PHE A 96 -30.69 -2.68 -6.83
CA PHE A 96 -30.09 -1.35 -6.82
C PHE A 96 -28.80 -1.32 -5.98
N SER A 97 -28.76 -1.97 -4.81
CA SER A 97 -27.53 -2.03 -3.98
C SER A 97 -26.42 -2.92 -4.58
N GLU A 98 -26.73 -3.80 -5.51
CA GLU A 98 -25.75 -4.58 -6.28
C GLU A 98 -25.32 -3.89 -7.59
N SER A 99 -25.87 -2.72 -7.88
CA SER A 99 -25.61 -1.97 -9.10
C SER A 99 -24.79 -0.73 -8.78
N GLY A 100 -23.54 -0.72 -9.25
CA GLY A 100 -22.62 0.38 -8.97
C GLY A 100 -23.20 1.73 -9.38
N GLY A 101 -23.10 2.72 -8.49
CA GLY A 101 -23.60 4.08 -8.72
C GLY A 101 -25.08 4.31 -8.39
N LEU A 102 -25.82 3.29 -7.95
CA LEU A 102 -27.26 3.40 -7.60
C LEU A 102 -27.55 3.15 -6.10
N ALA A 103 -26.52 3.32 -5.26
CA ALA A 103 -26.61 3.07 -3.82
C ALA A 103 -27.60 4.03 -3.13
N VAL A 104 -27.61 5.31 -3.53
CA VAL A 104 -28.54 6.32 -2.98
C VAL A 104 -29.99 5.94 -3.32
N GLU A 105 -30.26 5.53 -4.56
CA GLU A 105 -31.57 5.09 -5.01
C GLU A 105 -32.06 3.85 -4.25
N SER A 106 -31.16 2.93 -3.88
CA SER A 106 -31.49 1.80 -3.01
C SER A 106 -31.95 2.26 -1.62
N VAL A 107 -31.30 3.27 -1.04
CA VAL A 107 -31.72 3.86 0.25
C VAL A 107 -33.06 4.59 0.11
N LEU A 108 -33.28 5.32 -0.99
CA LEU A 108 -34.57 5.98 -1.26
C LEU A 108 -35.72 4.99 -1.44
N LEU A 109 -35.47 3.85 -2.10
CA LEU A 109 -36.42 2.74 -2.19
C LEU A 109 -36.79 2.20 -0.81
N TYR A 110 -35.83 2.10 0.10
CA TYR A 110 -36.09 1.72 1.47
C TYR A 110 -36.94 2.75 2.21
N CYS A 111 -36.63 4.04 2.08
CA CYS A 111 -37.46 5.10 2.66
C CYS A 111 -38.90 5.05 2.13
N ARG A 112 -39.07 4.80 0.83
CA ARG A 112 -40.40 4.64 0.21
C ARG A 112 -41.15 3.43 0.77
N MET A 113 -40.47 2.30 0.98
CA MET A 113 -41.06 1.12 1.62
C MET A 113 -41.63 1.45 3.00
N LEU A 114 -40.94 2.30 3.78
CA LEU A 114 -41.40 2.73 5.11
C LEU A 114 -42.57 3.73 5.07
N GLN A 115 -42.76 4.45 3.96
CA GLN A 115 -43.78 5.50 3.80
C GLN A 115 -45.08 4.98 3.16
N ASP A 116 -44.97 4.16 2.11
CA ASP A 116 -46.09 3.80 1.23
C ASP A 116 -46.98 2.67 1.79
N ASP A 117 -46.43 1.73 2.60
CA ASP A 117 -47.16 0.51 2.98
C ASP A 117 -46.96 0.11 4.46
N ALA A 118 -47.90 0.53 5.31
CA ALA A 118 -47.92 0.17 6.73
C ALA A 118 -48.11 -1.34 6.99
N SER A 119 -48.49 -2.13 5.97
CA SER A 119 -48.70 -3.58 6.09
C SER A 119 -47.45 -4.40 5.76
N VAL A 120 -46.44 -3.82 5.11
CA VAL A 120 -45.22 -4.50 4.64
C VAL A 120 -43.97 -3.89 5.30
N GLY A 121 -43.61 -4.42 6.48
CA GLY A 121 -42.44 -3.97 7.23
C GLY A 121 -41.11 -4.62 6.78
N PRO A 122 -39.96 -3.96 7.02
CA PRO A 122 -38.65 -4.53 6.72
C PRO A 122 -38.35 -5.74 7.57
N ASN A 123 -37.58 -6.68 7.01
CA ASN A 123 -37.20 -7.91 7.69
C ASN A 123 -35.68 -8.17 7.58
N LYS A 124 -35.23 -9.29 8.13
CA LYS A 124 -33.82 -9.70 8.10
C LYS A 124 -33.18 -9.80 6.71
N TYR A 125 -33.98 -9.87 5.64
CA TYR A 125 -33.50 -9.89 4.25
C TYR A 125 -33.49 -8.50 3.59
N THR A 126 -34.18 -7.51 4.18
CA THR A 126 -34.18 -6.12 3.72
C THR A 126 -32.87 -5.42 4.12
N PHE A 127 -32.53 -5.52 5.40
CA PHE A 127 -31.44 -4.75 6.02
C PHE A 127 -30.05 -4.93 5.39
N PRO A 128 -29.60 -6.14 5.03
CA PRO A 128 -28.29 -6.33 4.38
C PRO A 128 -28.11 -5.48 3.12
N SER A 129 -29.13 -5.42 2.26
CA SER A 129 -29.09 -4.67 1.01
C SER A 129 -29.05 -3.16 1.27
N VAL A 130 -29.81 -2.69 2.26
CA VAL A 130 -29.86 -1.27 2.65
C VAL A 130 -28.55 -0.85 3.30
N LEU A 131 -28.03 -1.63 4.26
CA LEU A 131 -26.76 -1.35 4.94
C LEU A 131 -25.59 -1.32 3.97
N LYS A 132 -25.57 -2.24 2.99
CA LYS A 132 -24.60 -2.22 1.90
C LYS A 132 -24.70 -0.92 1.09
N ALA A 133 -25.92 -0.52 0.71
CA ALA A 133 -26.14 0.72 -0.03
C ALA A 133 -25.71 1.96 0.78
N CYS A 134 -26.02 2.02 2.08
CA CYS A 134 -25.55 3.10 2.93
C CYS A 134 -24.01 3.17 2.98
N ALA A 135 -23.35 2.00 3.10
CA ALA A 135 -21.90 1.91 3.14
C ALA A 135 -21.24 2.37 1.83
N GLU A 136 -21.80 1.97 0.68
CA GLU A 136 -21.30 2.39 -0.64
C GLU A 136 -21.56 3.87 -0.93
N ALA A 137 -22.67 4.41 -0.43
CA ALA A 137 -23.02 5.83 -0.57
C ALA A 137 -22.27 6.74 0.43
N GLY A 138 -21.55 6.16 1.41
CA GLY A 138 -20.98 6.94 2.53
C GLY A 138 -22.05 7.57 3.44
N ALA A 139 -23.28 7.06 3.39
CA ALA A 139 -24.47 7.55 4.11
C ALA A 139 -24.50 6.99 5.54
N PHE A 140 -23.58 7.50 6.37
CA PHE A 140 -23.37 6.98 7.73
C PHE A 140 -24.55 7.24 8.66
N GLU A 141 -25.13 8.44 8.63
CA GLU A 141 -26.27 8.80 9.50
C GLU A 141 -27.47 7.90 9.22
N GLU A 142 -27.72 7.61 7.94
CA GLU A 142 -28.74 6.68 7.49
C GLU A 142 -28.43 5.25 7.95
N ALA A 143 -27.18 4.81 7.91
CA ALA A 143 -26.79 3.51 8.45
C ALA A 143 -27.07 3.39 9.96
N GLU A 144 -26.86 4.45 10.75
CA GLU A 144 -27.21 4.47 12.17
C GLU A 144 -28.72 4.44 12.41
N GLN A 145 -29.50 5.16 11.60
CA GLN A 145 -30.96 5.12 11.68
C GLN A 145 -31.50 3.72 11.36
N VAL A 146 -30.98 3.09 10.31
CA VAL A 146 -31.30 1.70 9.93
C VAL A 146 -30.91 0.72 11.04
N HIS A 147 -29.74 0.91 11.66
CA HIS A 147 -29.33 0.12 12.83
C HIS A 147 -30.30 0.31 14.02
N GLY A 148 -30.74 1.53 14.30
CA GLY A 148 -31.77 1.80 15.29
C GLY A 148 -33.08 1.07 15.02
N GLN A 149 -33.50 0.95 13.75
CA GLN A 149 -34.66 0.17 13.35
C GLN A 149 -34.45 -1.34 13.54
N ILE A 150 -33.27 -1.87 13.21
CA ILE A 150 -32.91 -3.28 13.45
C ILE A 150 -33.03 -3.63 14.94
N VAL A 151 -32.57 -2.75 15.82
CA VAL A 151 -32.70 -2.93 17.28
C VAL A 151 -34.16 -2.92 17.70
N LYS A 152 -34.96 -1.94 17.24
CA LYS A 152 -36.40 -1.85 17.54
C LYS A 152 -37.19 -3.07 17.09
N LEU A 153 -36.81 -3.70 15.98
CA LEU A 153 -37.45 -4.91 15.45
C LEU A 153 -36.91 -6.20 16.09
N GLY A 154 -35.96 -6.12 17.02
CA GLY A 154 -35.37 -7.29 17.69
C GLY A 154 -34.48 -8.15 16.78
N LEU A 155 -34.00 -7.59 15.65
CA LEU A 155 -33.22 -8.32 14.64
C LEU A 155 -31.70 -8.18 14.82
N HIS A 156 -31.24 -7.46 15.85
CA HIS A 156 -29.82 -7.20 16.11
C HIS A 156 -29.00 -8.46 16.44
N SER A 157 -29.65 -9.52 16.96
CA SER A 157 -29.01 -10.80 17.27
C SER A 157 -29.02 -11.79 16.10
N ASP A 158 -29.73 -11.49 15.00
CA ASP A 158 -29.71 -12.33 13.80
C ASP A 158 -28.32 -12.23 13.15
N GLY A 159 -27.61 -13.37 13.05
CA GLY A 159 -26.23 -13.39 12.56
C GLY A 159 -26.05 -12.85 11.14
N PHE A 160 -27.07 -12.95 10.28
CA PHE A 160 -27.02 -12.39 8.93
C PHE A 160 -27.13 -10.87 8.96
N VAL A 161 -28.04 -10.31 9.75
CA VAL A 161 -28.17 -8.86 9.93
C VAL A 161 -26.94 -8.27 10.64
N ALA A 162 -26.51 -8.89 11.75
CA ALA A 162 -25.37 -8.45 12.55
C ALA A 162 -24.06 -8.43 11.75
N SER A 163 -23.82 -9.45 10.91
CA SER A 163 -22.63 -9.47 10.03
C SER A 163 -22.62 -8.34 8.99
N ASN A 164 -23.79 -7.93 8.48
CA ASN A 164 -23.91 -6.81 7.55
C ASN A 164 -23.77 -5.46 8.26
N LEU A 165 -24.22 -5.35 9.52
CA LEU A 165 -23.97 -4.18 10.35
C LEU A 165 -22.47 -3.96 10.56
N VAL A 166 -21.73 -4.99 11.00
CA VAL A 166 -20.27 -4.90 11.18
C VAL A 166 -19.59 -4.46 9.89
N ARG A 167 -19.97 -5.04 8.73
CA ARG A 167 -19.43 -4.65 7.42
C ARG A 167 -19.73 -3.20 7.09
N ALA A 168 -20.96 -2.73 7.29
CA ALA A 168 -21.35 -1.36 6.98
C ALA A 168 -20.58 -0.36 7.86
N TYR A 169 -20.49 -0.60 9.16
CA TYR A 169 -19.72 0.26 10.07
C TYR A 169 -18.22 0.28 9.73
N ALA A 170 -17.63 -0.86 9.36
CA ALA A 170 -16.23 -0.94 8.96
C ALA A 170 -15.97 -0.13 7.67
N VAL A 171 -16.83 -0.26 6.65
CA VAL A 171 -16.71 0.48 5.39
C VAL A 171 -16.93 1.98 5.60
N CYS A 172 -17.90 2.38 6.43
CA CYS A 172 -18.12 3.77 6.82
C CYS A 172 -17.00 4.32 7.73
N GLY A 173 -16.09 3.46 8.21
CA GLY A 173 -14.90 3.87 8.93
C GLY A 173 -14.98 3.92 10.44
N ARG A 174 -16.09 3.49 11.02
CA ARG A 174 -16.30 3.45 12.47
C ARG A 174 -15.77 2.14 13.03
N MET A 175 -14.45 2.00 12.98
CA MET A 175 -13.80 0.72 13.26
C MET A 175 -13.99 0.22 14.69
N GLU A 176 -13.98 1.12 15.68
CA GLU A 176 -14.24 0.75 17.08
C GLU A 176 -15.66 0.21 17.26
N ASP A 177 -16.65 0.87 16.64
CA ASP A 177 -18.05 0.45 16.69
C ASP A 177 -18.24 -0.88 15.97
N ALA A 178 -17.59 -1.04 14.81
CA ALA A 178 -17.59 -2.30 14.05
C ALA A 178 -16.97 -3.44 14.88
N GLY A 179 -15.89 -3.17 15.62
CA GLY A 179 -15.29 -4.12 16.56
C GLY A 179 -16.24 -4.52 17.68
N ARG A 180 -16.89 -3.55 18.34
CA ARG A 180 -17.89 -3.84 19.39
C ARG A 180 -19.08 -4.64 18.87
N LEU A 181 -19.54 -4.35 17.65
CA LEU A 181 -20.59 -5.12 17.00
C LEU A 181 -20.13 -6.55 16.70
N PHE A 182 -18.88 -6.74 16.27
CA PHE A 182 -18.32 -8.06 16.02
C PHE A 182 -18.19 -8.90 17.29
N ASP A 183 -17.73 -8.30 18.40
CA ASP A 183 -17.58 -8.99 19.68
C ASP A 183 -18.93 -9.42 20.28
N SER A 184 -19.99 -8.64 20.01
CA SER A 184 -21.36 -8.93 20.44
C SER A 184 -22.16 -9.81 19.46
N CYS A 185 -21.64 -10.06 18.25
CA CYS A 185 -22.29 -10.94 17.27
C CYS A 185 -22.40 -12.37 17.80
N SER A 186 -23.59 -12.96 17.69
CA SER A 186 -23.84 -14.36 18.06
C SER A 186 -23.30 -15.40 17.05
N LEU A 187 -22.31 -15.02 16.22
CA LEU A 187 -21.70 -15.94 15.26
C LEU A 187 -20.81 -16.96 15.99
N PRO A 188 -20.90 -18.26 15.66
CA PRO A 188 -20.02 -19.26 16.26
C PRO A 188 -18.55 -18.92 15.98
N ARG A 189 -17.72 -18.93 17.02
CA ARG A 189 -16.28 -18.70 16.91
C ARG A 189 -15.67 -19.73 15.96
N GLY A 190 -14.96 -19.26 14.93
CA GLY A 190 -14.33 -20.11 13.92
C GLY A 190 -15.24 -20.55 12.77
N SER A 191 -16.51 -20.15 12.77
CA SER A 191 -17.36 -20.28 11.59
C SER A 191 -16.79 -19.50 10.41
N GLU A 192 -17.08 -19.95 9.18
CA GLU A 192 -16.61 -19.28 7.97
C GLU A 192 -17.05 -17.81 7.91
N ALA A 193 -18.31 -17.53 8.27
CA ALA A 193 -18.83 -16.17 8.34
C ALA A 193 -18.06 -15.28 9.35
N SER A 194 -17.69 -15.84 10.51
CA SER A 194 -16.88 -15.12 11.52
C SER A 194 -15.47 -14.81 10.97
N VAL A 195 -14.84 -15.75 10.26
CA VAL A 195 -13.53 -15.55 9.63
C VAL A 195 -13.58 -14.47 8.54
N VAL A 196 -14.60 -14.51 7.68
CA VAL A 196 -14.80 -13.49 6.64
C VAL A 196 -14.96 -12.11 7.25
N LEU A 197 -15.73 -11.99 8.33
CA LEU A 197 -16.00 -10.72 8.98
C LEU A 197 -14.77 -10.18 9.75
N ALA A 198 -14.01 -11.05 10.40
CA ALA A 198 -12.74 -10.70 11.01
C ALA A 198 -11.74 -10.17 9.96
N ASN A 199 -11.68 -10.78 8.76
CA ASN A 199 -10.83 -10.28 7.68
C ASN A 199 -11.24 -8.88 7.21
N VAL A 200 -12.55 -8.57 7.16
CA VAL A 200 -13.04 -7.22 6.85
C VAL A 200 -12.58 -6.22 7.90
N LEU A 201 -12.64 -6.58 9.18
CA LEU A 201 -12.15 -5.73 10.26
C LEU A 201 -10.64 -5.51 10.19
N ILE A 202 -9.86 -6.57 9.98
CA ILE A 202 -8.39 -6.50 9.84
C ILE A 202 -8.03 -5.52 8.72
N ASP A 203 -8.61 -5.69 7.53
CA ASP A 203 -8.38 -4.80 6.39
C ASP A 203 -8.81 -3.35 6.69
N GLY A 204 -9.99 -3.16 7.30
CA GLY A 204 -10.49 -1.84 7.70
C GLY A 204 -9.59 -1.13 8.72
N TYR A 205 -9.10 -1.84 9.73
CA TYR A 205 -8.16 -1.33 10.72
C TYR A 205 -6.81 -0.97 10.08
N MET A 206 -6.27 -1.85 9.23
CA MET A 206 -4.98 -1.65 8.57
C MET A 206 -5.00 -0.44 7.62
N ARG A 207 -6.06 -0.23 6.84
CA ARG A 207 -6.19 0.95 5.96
C ARG A 207 -6.22 2.28 6.70
N ARG A 208 -6.52 2.26 8.00
CA ARG A 208 -6.60 3.44 8.88
C ARG A 208 -5.39 3.58 9.80
N GLY A 209 -4.38 2.73 9.65
CA GLY A 209 -3.21 2.71 10.54
C GLY A 209 -3.50 2.23 11.97
N MET A 210 -4.69 1.65 12.22
CA MET A 210 -5.07 1.12 13.53
C MET A 210 -4.51 -0.30 13.73
N VAL A 211 -3.19 -0.44 13.64
CA VAL A 211 -2.50 -1.73 13.57
C VAL A 211 -2.76 -2.63 14.79
N GLU A 212 -2.83 -2.04 15.99
CA GLU A 212 -3.15 -2.77 17.23
C GLU A 212 -4.58 -3.35 17.24
N GLY A 213 -5.54 -2.67 16.60
CA GLY A 213 -6.90 -3.19 16.44
C GLY A 213 -6.90 -4.43 15.54
N ALA A 214 -6.24 -4.33 14.38
CA ALA A 214 -6.08 -5.44 13.44
C ALA A 214 -5.40 -6.65 14.08
N ARG A 215 -4.31 -6.41 14.85
CA ARG A 215 -3.56 -7.49 15.48
C ARG A 215 -4.37 -8.22 16.55
N ARG A 216 -5.10 -7.50 17.40
CA ARG A 216 -6.01 -8.10 18.38
C ARG A 216 -7.06 -8.97 17.69
N THR A 217 -7.77 -8.42 16.69
CA THR A 217 -8.76 -9.18 15.93
C THR A 217 -8.18 -10.45 15.32
N PHE A 218 -6.96 -10.39 14.79
CA PHE A 218 -6.28 -11.55 14.20
C PHE A 218 -5.86 -12.61 15.25
N ASP A 219 -5.37 -12.17 16.41
CA ASP A 219 -4.94 -13.07 17.49
C ASP A 219 -6.14 -13.80 18.13
N ASP A 220 -7.30 -13.15 18.20
CA ASP A 220 -8.55 -13.72 18.73
C ASP A 220 -9.23 -14.72 17.77
N MET A 221 -8.79 -14.80 16.50
CA MET A 221 -9.34 -15.78 15.55
C MET A 221 -9.00 -17.22 15.94
N SER A 222 -10.01 -18.03 16.20
CA SER A 222 -9.83 -19.47 16.45
C SER A 222 -9.40 -20.25 15.21
N ARG A 223 -9.79 -19.79 14.02
CA ARG A 223 -9.37 -20.33 12.73
C ARG A 223 -8.94 -19.19 11.81
N ARG A 224 -7.77 -19.34 11.18
CA ARG A 224 -7.21 -18.35 10.26
C ARG A 224 -7.19 -18.94 8.85
N SER A 225 -7.57 -18.12 7.87
CA SER A 225 -7.51 -18.46 6.45
C SER A 225 -6.26 -17.85 5.82
N LEU A 226 -5.86 -18.29 4.62
CA LEU A 226 -4.81 -17.61 3.85
C LEU A 226 -5.13 -16.12 3.63
N ILE A 227 -6.41 -15.77 3.49
CA ILE A 227 -6.86 -14.37 3.38
C ILE A 227 -6.52 -13.60 4.66
N SER A 228 -6.71 -14.22 5.84
CA SER A 228 -6.38 -13.60 7.13
C SER A 228 -4.90 -13.31 7.26
N TRP A 229 -4.04 -14.28 6.90
CA TRP A 229 -2.59 -14.11 6.90
C TRP A 229 -2.14 -13.05 5.90
N ASN A 230 -2.63 -13.11 4.65
CA ASN A 230 -2.27 -12.18 3.59
C ASN A 230 -2.71 -10.74 3.91
N ALA A 231 -3.88 -10.56 4.54
CA ALA A 231 -4.35 -9.25 5.01
C ALA A 231 -3.43 -8.66 6.08
N MET A 232 -2.97 -9.47 7.05
CA MET A 232 -2.00 -9.02 8.05
C MET A 232 -0.66 -8.67 7.44
N MET A 233 -0.11 -9.50 6.54
CA MET A 233 1.18 -9.24 5.88
C MET A 233 1.13 -7.95 5.04
N ALA A 234 0.11 -7.80 4.20
CA ALA A 234 -0.06 -6.60 3.38
C ALA A 234 -0.30 -5.36 4.25
N GLY A 235 -1.14 -5.48 5.28
CA GLY A 235 -1.43 -4.38 6.21
C GLY A 235 -0.20 -3.91 6.99
N TYR A 236 0.60 -4.83 7.52
CA TYR A 236 1.85 -4.49 8.17
C TYR A 236 2.85 -3.84 7.21
N ALA A 237 3.02 -4.37 6.01
CA ALA A 237 3.91 -3.80 5.00
C ALA A 237 3.48 -2.38 4.58
N GLN A 238 2.17 -2.13 4.40
CA GLN A 238 1.63 -0.81 4.05
C GLN A 238 1.82 0.23 5.15
N ASN A 239 1.79 -0.20 6.42
CA ASN A 239 1.95 0.69 7.57
C ASN A 239 3.40 0.79 8.07
N GLY A 240 4.38 0.24 7.35
CA GLY A 240 5.81 0.36 7.67
C GLY A 240 6.37 -0.65 8.68
N TYR A 241 5.54 -1.58 9.16
CA TYR A 241 5.89 -2.65 10.11
C TYR A 241 6.46 -3.87 9.37
N PHE A 242 7.59 -3.70 8.70
CA PHE A 242 8.13 -4.70 7.77
C PHE A 242 8.60 -5.98 8.48
N LYS A 243 9.17 -5.85 9.69
CA LYS A 243 9.64 -6.99 10.50
C LYS A 243 8.47 -7.88 10.91
N GLU A 244 7.39 -7.26 11.39
CA GLU A 244 6.16 -7.91 11.80
C GLU A 244 5.48 -8.60 10.61
N ALA A 245 5.51 -8.02 9.41
CA ALA A 245 5.01 -8.66 8.20
C ALA A 245 5.75 -9.98 7.90
N VAL A 246 7.09 -9.98 8.02
CA VAL A 246 7.91 -11.19 7.84
C VAL A 246 7.69 -12.19 8.98
N ASP A 247 7.53 -11.74 10.21
CA ASP A 247 7.24 -12.62 11.35
C ASP A 247 5.88 -13.33 11.21
N ILE A 248 4.86 -12.62 10.71
CA ILE A 248 3.56 -13.21 10.39
C ILE A 248 3.69 -14.25 9.28
N PHE A 249 4.51 -13.99 8.26
CA PHE A 249 4.80 -14.99 7.23
C PHE A 249 5.45 -16.25 7.81
N HIS A 250 6.44 -16.11 8.70
CA HIS A 250 7.09 -17.26 9.36
C HIS A 250 6.10 -18.03 10.24
N LYS A 251 5.25 -17.33 11.00
CA LYS A 251 4.19 -17.96 11.81
C LYS A 251 3.19 -18.74 10.94
N MET A 252 2.82 -18.21 9.77
CA MET A 252 1.98 -18.91 8.81
C MET A 252 2.62 -20.23 8.36
N GLN A 253 3.91 -20.19 8.00
CA GLN A 253 4.66 -21.37 7.56
C GLN A 253 4.81 -22.43 8.68
N MET A 254 5.16 -22.00 9.89
CA MET A 254 5.23 -22.88 11.07
C MET A 254 3.87 -23.52 11.39
N GLY A 255 2.77 -22.84 11.08
CA GLY A 255 1.41 -23.37 11.15
C GLY A 255 1.06 -24.39 10.06
N GLY A 256 2.00 -24.77 9.19
CA GLY A 256 1.81 -25.75 8.13
C GLY A 256 1.01 -25.25 6.92
N MET A 257 0.76 -23.94 6.83
CA MET A 257 0.00 -23.34 5.74
C MET A 257 0.94 -23.04 4.56
N ALA A 258 0.65 -23.61 3.40
CA ALA A 258 1.43 -23.38 2.19
C ALA A 258 1.19 -21.97 1.62
N PRO A 259 2.25 -21.16 1.38
CA PRO A 259 2.14 -19.91 0.66
C PRO A 259 1.50 -20.09 -0.72
N ASN A 260 0.57 -19.20 -1.07
CA ASN A 260 0.03 -19.12 -2.43
C ASN A 260 0.58 -17.87 -3.15
N TYR A 261 0.20 -17.69 -4.41
CA TYR A 261 0.57 -16.52 -5.22
C TYR A 261 0.38 -15.19 -4.47
N VAL A 262 -0.80 -14.99 -3.85
CA VAL A 262 -1.11 -13.75 -3.11
C VAL A 262 -0.21 -13.59 -1.88
N THR A 263 0.10 -14.68 -1.18
CA THR A 263 1.03 -14.65 -0.05
C THR A 263 2.42 -14.15 -0.47
N LEU A 264 2.95 -14.64 -1.61
CA LEU A 264 4.26 -14.23 -2.10
C LEU A 264 4.27 -12.73 -2.45
N VAL A 265 3.26 -12.26 -3.19
CA VAL A 265 3.12 -10.83 -3.53
C VAL A 265 2.99 -9.97 -2.27
N SER A 266 2.27 -10.43 -1.23
CA SER A 266 2.09 -9.69 0.02
C SER A 266 3.36 -9.55 0.87
N VAL A 267 4.26 -10.55 0.86
CA VAL A 267 5.46 -10.55 1.73
C VAL A 267 6.68 -9.87 1.08
N LEU A 268 6.80 -9.93 -0.25
CA LEU A 268 7.95 -9.39 -0.98
C LEU A 268 8.26 -7.90 -0.69
N PRO A 269 7.29 -6.99 -0.57
CA PRO A 269 7.56 -5.60 -0.20
C PRO A 269 8.26 -5.46 1.16
N ALA A 270 7.88 -6.26 2.16
CA ALA A 270 8.51 -6.25 3.47
C ALA A 270 9.96 -6.78 3.40
N ILE A 271 10.17 -7.86 2.65
CA ILE A 271 11.51 -8.43 2.39
C ILE A 271 12.43 -7.39 1.72
N ALA A 272 11.92 -6.71 0.69
CA ALA A 272 12.61 -5.65 -0.03
C ALA A 272 13.00 -4.48 0.89
N ARG A 273 12.12 -4.13 1.83
CA ARG A 273 12.33 -3.04 2.79
C ARG A 273 13.29 -3.42 3.92
N LEU A 274 13.38 -4.67 4.32
CA LEU A 274 14.38 -5.14 5.29
C LEU A 274 15.73 -5.49 4.64
N GLY A 275 15.78 -5.64 3.32
CA GLY A 275 16.97 -6.12 2.62
C GLY A 275 17.25 -7.62 2.87
N ALA A 276 16.22 -8.40 3.19
CA ALA A 276 16.34 -9.82 3.56
C ALA A 276 16.52 -10.73 2.33
N LEU A 277 17.66 -10.60 1.63
CA LEU A 277 17.92 -11.23 0.33
C LEU A 277 17.71 -12.75 0.32
N GLU A 278 18.16 -13.46 1.35
CA GLU A 278 18.06 -14.94 1.40
C GLU A 278 16.60 -15.40 1.49
N LEU A 279 15.77 -14.68 2.25
CA LEU A 279 14.32 -14.94 2.30
C LEU A 279 13.66 -14.62 0.96
N GLY A 280 14.08 -13.55 0.29
CA GLY A 280 13.63 -13.21 -1.07
C GLY A 280 13.98 -14.29 -2.10
N LYS A 281 15.21 -14.81 -2.07
CA LYS A 281 15.61 -15.97 -2.89
C LYS A 281 14.78 -17.20 -2.58
N TRP A 282 14.53 -17.47 -1.30
CA TRP A 282 13.69 -18.60 -0.90
C TRP A 282 12.27 -18.46 -1.48
N VAL A 283 11.66 -17.27 -1.40
CA VAL A 283 10.34 -16.99 -1.98
C VAL A 283 10.32 -17.23 -3.49
N HIS A 284 11.36 -16.76 -4.19
CA HIS A 284 11.47 -16.96 -5.64
C HIS A 284 11.61 -18.44 -6.01
N MET A 285 12.52 -19.17 -5.35
CA MET A 285 12.70 -20.62 -5.54
C MET A 285 11.44 -21.41 -5.16
N TYR A 286 10.70 -20.96 -4.13
CA TYR A 286 9.44 -21.55 -3.73
C TYR A 286 8.38 -21.41 -4.84
N ALA A 287 8.30 -20.23 -5.49
CA ALA A 287 7.38 -20.02 -6.60
C ALA A 287 7.66 -21.00 -7.75
N GLU A 288 8.93 -21.13 -8.16
CA GLU A 288 9.36 -22.06 -9.20
C GLU A 288 9.05 -23.52 -8.84
N LYS A 289 9.46 -23.96 -7.64
CA LYS A 289 9.29 -25.35 -7.19
C LYS A 289 7.83 -25.76 -7.07
N ASN A 290 6.94 -24.84 -6.72
CA ASN A 290 5.51 -25.10 -6.57
C ASN A 290 4.70 -24.72 -7.83
N CYS A 291 5.38 -24.44 -8.96
CA CYS A 291 4.74 -24.08 -10.23
C CYS A 291 3.79 -22.87 -10.10
N ILE A 292 4.11 -21.92 -9.22
CA ILE A 292 3.40 -20.64 -9.12
C ILE A 292 3.91 -19.76 -10.26
N ALA A 293 3.03 -19.43 -11.20
CA ALA A 293 3.38 -18.64 -12.36
C ALA A 293 3.93 -17.25 -11.95
N VAL A 294 5.12 -16.91 -12.45
CA VAL A 294 5.69 -15.57 -12.33
C VAL A 294 5.19 -14.75 -13.51
N ASP A 295 4.06 -14.10 -13.30
CA ASP A 295 3.47 -13.13 -14.22
C ASP A 295 4.06 -11.74 -14.02
N ASP A 296 3.48 -10.72 -14.67
CA ASP A 296 3.94 -9.35 -14.59
C ASP A 296 3.81 -8.75 -13.18
N VAL A 297 2.86 -9.20 -12.36
CA VAL A 297 2.66 -8.70 -10.99
C VAL A 297 3.67 -9.33 -10.03
N LEU A 298 3.76 -10.67 -9.98
CA LEU A 298 4.76 -11.34 -9.13
C LEU A 298 6.19 -11.04 -9.61
N GLY A 299 6.38 -10.95 -10.93
CA GLY A 299 7.63 -10.53 -11.57
C GLY A 299 8.05 -9.13 -11.15
N SER A 300 7.14 -8.15 -11.17
CA SER A 300 7.42 -6.79 -10.68
C SER A 300 7.88 -6.79 -9.22
N ALA A 301 7.20 -7.54 -8.36
CA ALA A 301 7.53 -7.64 -6.94
C ALA A 301 8.90 -8.30 -6.71
N LEU A 302 9.26 -9.31 -7.51
CA LEU A 302 10.57 -9.96 -7.44
C LEU A 302 11.70 -9.05 -7.93
N VAL A 303 11.50 -8.32 -9.04
CA VAL A 303 12.47 -7.33 -9.55
C VAL A 303 12.71 -6.24 -8.51
N ASP A 304 11.65 -5.66 -7.94
CA ASP A 304 11.75 -4.65 -6.88
C ASP A 304 12.45 -5.19 -5.64
N MET A 305 12.14 -6.42 -5.24
CA MET A 305 12.76 -7.08 -4.10
C MET A 305 14.26 -7.29 -4.31
N TYR A 306 14.68 -7.90 -5.42
CA TYR A 306 16.10 -8.14 -5.69
C TYR A 306 16.89 -6.84 -5.78
N ALA A 307 16.34 -5.82 -6.44
CA ALA A 307 16.96 -4.51 -6.51
C ALA A 307 17.11 -3.88 -5.11
N LYS A 308 16.07 -3.83 -4.29
CA LYS A 308 16.12 -3.23 -2.94
C LYS A 308 16.86 -4.08 -1.91
N CYS A 309 17.11 -5.36 -2.18
CA CYS A 309 17.99 -6.23 -1.42
C CYS A 309 19.47 -6.16 -1.85
N GLY A 310 19.80 -5.33 -2.84
CA GLY A 310 21.18 -5.05 -3.24
C GLY A 310 21.75 -6.02 -4.28
N ASN A 311 20.92 -6.83 -4.94
CA ASN A 311 21.32 -7.73 -6.02
C ASN A 311 20.63 -7.31 -7.33
N ILE A 312 21.13 -6.22 -7.91
CA ILE A 312 20.56 -5.61 -9.13
C ILE A 312 20.76 -6.51 -10.36
N GLU A 313 21.82 -7.33 -10.37
CA GLU A 313 22.11 -8.29 -11.43
C GLU A 313 21.03 -9.38 -11.48
N LYS A 314 20.62 -9.91 -10.33
CA LYS A 314 19.51 -10.88 -10.28
C LYS A 314 18.17 -10.23 -10.63
N ALA A 315 17.96 -8.97 -10.27
CA ALA A 315 16.77 -8.22 -10.69
C ALA A 315 16.69 -8.08 -12.22
N LEU A 316 17.81 -7.75 -12.88
CA LEU A 316 17.93 -7.74 -14.34
C LEU A 316 17.64 -9.11 -14.94
N GLN A 317 18.20 -10.18 -14.38
CA GLN A 317 17.93 -11.54 -14.86
C GLN A 317 16.43 -11.87 -14.79
N VAL A 318 15.80 -11.66 -13.63
CA VAL A 318 14.35 -11.91 -13.47
C VAL A 318 13.55 -11.12 -14.49
N PHE A 319 13.91 -9.86 -14.72
CA PHE A 319 13.25 -9.00 -15.70
C PHE A 319 13.39 -9.51 -17.15
N GLU A 320 14.56 -10.02 -17.53
CA GLU A 320 14.77 -10.62 -18.86
C GLU A 320 14.01 -11.95 -19.02
N ASP A 321 13.82 -12.69 -17.95
CA ASP A 321 13.10 -13.96 -17.95
C ASP A 321 11.56 -13.79 -17.98
N LEU A 322 11.03 -12.57 -17.79
CA LEU A 322 9.58 -12.34 -17.77
C LEU A 322 8.92 -12.56 -19.14
N PRO A 323 7.79 -13.29 -19.20
CA PRO A 323 7.07 -13.54 -20.44
C PRO A 323 6.43 -12.27 -21.01
N LYS A 324 6.05 -11.33 -20.14
CA LYS A 324 5.47 -10.05 -20.51
C LYS A 324 5.94 -8.98 -19.52
N ARG A 325 6.37 -7.85 -20.06
CA ARG A 325 6.77 -6.66 -19.30
C ARG A 325 5.66 -5.62 -19.40
N ASN A 326 5.33 -5.02 -18.27
CA ASN A 326 4.35 -3.94 -18.17
C ASN A 326 5.06 -2.67 -17.63
N PRO A 327 4.40 -1.50 -17.59
CA PRO A 327 5.01 -0.30 -17.05
C PRO A 327 5.49 -0.44 -15.59
N ILE A 328 4.86 -1.31 -14.80
CA ILE A 328 5.23 -1.57 -13.40
C ILE A 328 6.58 -2.29 -13.34
N THR A 329 6.80 -3.35 -14.13
CA THR A 329 8.07 -4.08 -14.18
C THR A 329 9.22 -3.18 -14.61
N TRP A 330 8.99 -2.30 -15.59
CA TRP A 330 9.97 -1.31 -16.04
C TRP A 330 10.29 -0.29 -14.95
N SER A 331 9.25 0.23 -14.27
CA SER A 331 9.43 1.18 -13.16
C SER A 331 10.24 0.59 -12.01
N ALA A 332 10.00 -0.69 -11.67
CA ALA A 332 10.75 -1.40 -10.63
C ALA A 332 12.23 -1.54 -11.02
N LEU A 333 12.52 -1.90 -12.26
CA LEU A 333 13.89 -2.04 -12.74
C LEU A 333 14.62 -0.70 -12.81
N ILE A 334 14.02 0.32 -13.45
CA ILE A 334 14.60 1.65 -13.61
C ILE A 334 14.84 2.30 -12.24
N GLY A 335 13.86 2.22 -11.34
CA GLY A 335 13.99 2.69 -9.97
C GLY A 335 15.08 1.93 -9.19
N GLY A 336 15.20 0.63 -9.40
CA GLY A 336 16.29 -0.19 -8.85
C GLY A 336 17.67 0.24 -9.33
N LEU A 337 17.85 0.46 -10.64
CA LEU A 337 19.10 0.95 -11.22
C LEU A 337 19.46 2.34 -10.68
N ALA A 338 18.48 3.24 -10.58
CA ALA A 338 18.63 4.55 -9.97
C ALA A 338 19.13 4.45 -8.51
N LEU A 339 18.50 3.58 -7.70
CA LEU A 339 18.87 3.35 -6.31
C LEU A 339 20.32 2.83 -6.17
N HIS A 340 20.81 2.08 -7.16
CA HIS A 340 22.20 1.62 -7.24
C HIS A 340 23.18 2.67 -7.77
N GLY A 341 22.71 3.85 -8.16
CA GLY A 341 23.53 4.90 -8.80
C GLY A 341 23.92 4.58 -10.24
N ARG A 342 23.28 3.59 -10.88
CA ARG A 342 23.52 3.17 -12.27
C ARG A 342 22.67 4.01 -13.23
N ALA A 343 22.94 5.32 -13.25
CA ALA A 343 22.09 6.29 -13.94
C ALA A 343 21.99 6.07 -15.45
N GLU A 344 23.11 5.76 -16.11
CA GLU A 344 23.14 5.48 -17.55
C GLU A 344 22.33 4.22 -17.89
N ASP A 345 22.53 3.13 -17.15
CA ASP A 345 21.75 1.90 -17.35
C ASP A 345 20.25 2.14 -17.17
N ALA A 346 19.85 2.96 -16.20
CA ALA A 346 18.44 3.31 -15.99
C ALA A 346 17.84 4.02 -17.21
N ILE A 347 18.62 4.90 -17.85
CA ILE A 347 18.21 5.65 -19.04
C ILE A 347 18.21 4.76 -20.27
N ASP A 348 19.15 3.83 -20.40
CA ASP A 348 19.17 2.84 -21.46
C ASP A 348 17.94 1.93 -21.38
N GLN A 349 17.56 1.48 -20.17
CA GLN A 349 16.32 0.72 -19.97
C GLN A 349 15.07 1.54 -20.30
N PHE A 350 15.03 2.83 -19.97
CA PHE A 350 13.93 3.70 -20.40
C PHE A 350 13.84 3.82 -21.92
N THR A 351 14.97 3.97 -22.59
CA THR A 351 15.02 4.04 -24.06
C THR A 351 14.54 2.73 -24.67
N ARG A 352 14.93 1.58 -24.11
CA ARG A 352 14.44 0.27 -24.53
C ARG A 352 12.93 0.11 -24.29
N MET A 353 12.40 0.59 -23.17
CA MET A 353 10.96 0.61 -22.88
C MET A 353 10.18 1.36 -23.98
N GLU A 354 10.71 2.51 -24.42
CA GLU A 354 10.12 3.29 -25.53
C GLU A 354 10.18 2.51 -26.86
N GLN A 355 11.30 1.84 -27.14
CA GLN A 355 11.47 1.03 -28.36
C GLN A 355 10.53 -0.18 -28.41
N GLU A 356 10.21 -0.77 -27.26
CA GLU A 356 9.22 -1.84 -27.14
C GLU A 356 7.76 -1.33 -27.20
N GLY A 357 7.55 -0.02 -27.39
CA GLY A 357 6.24 0.60 -27.55
C GLY A 357 5.43 0.66 -26.24
N ILE A 358 6.08 0.49 -25.08
CA ILE A 358 5.42 0.58 -23.79
C ILE A 358 5.38 2.04 -23.35
N ILE A 359 4.17 2.56 -23.13
CA ILE A 359 3.98 3.95 -22.71
C ILE A 359 4.45 4.10 -21.25
N PRO A 360 5.43 4.98 -20.97
CA PRO A 360 5.86 5.27 -19.61
C PRO A 360 4.74 5.87 -18.77
N THR A 361 4.63 5.39 -17.52
CA THR A 361 3.78 6.01 -16.51
C THR A 361 4.56 7.08 -15.76
N ASP A 362 3.85 7.88 -14.98
CA ASP A 362 4.42 8.88 -14.07
C ASP A 362 5.46 8.25 -13.10
N VAL A 363 5.22 7.05 -12.58
CA VAL A 363 6.16 6.34 -11.69
C VAL A 363 7.51 6.07 -12.36
N VAL A 364 7.56 5.81 -13.68
CA VAL A 364 8.81 5.59 -14.41
C VAL A 364 9.67 6.86 -14.40
N PHE A 365 9.05 8.03 -14.56
CA PHE A 365 9.75 9.31 -14.52
C PHE A 365 10.34 9.62 -13.15
N ILE A 366 9.71 9.21 -12.05
CA ILE A 366 10.32 9.28 -10.71
C ILE A 366 11.65 8.50 -10.68
N GLY A 367 11.68 7.28 -11.25
CA GLY A 367 12.90 6.49 -11.36
C GLY A 367 14.01 7.20 -12.16
N ILE A 368 13.66 7.79 -13.30
CA ILE A 368 14.61 8.52 -14.16
C ILE A 368 15.12 9.80 -13.51
N LEU A 369 14.26 10.56 -12.84
CA LEU A 369 14.66 11.76 -12.12
C LEU A 369 15.57 11.42 -10.93
N ASN A 370 15.30 10.33 -10.20
CA ASN A 370 16.21 9.82 -9.17
C ASN A 370 17.56 9.37 -9.75
N ALA A 371 17.57 8.69 -10.90
CA ALA A 371 18.80 8.34 -11.60
C ALA A 371 19.62 9.59 -11.96
N CYS A 372 18.96 10.63 -12.48
CA CYS A 372 19.61 11.91 -12.78
C CYS A 372 20.11 12.61 -11.51
N SER A 373 19.36 12.53 -10.39
CA SER A 373 19.74 13.10 -9.10
C SER A 373 21.00 12.41 -8.56
N HIS A 374 21.03 11.09 -8.51
CA HIS A 374 22.19 10.34 -8.01
C HIS A 374 23.39 10.35 -8.97
N GLY A 375 23.16 10.55 -10.26
CA GLY A 375 24.19 10.73 -11.29
C GLY A 375 24.66 12.17 -11.48
N GLY A 376 24.06 13.15 -10.78
CA GLY A 376 24.42 14.57 -10.87
C GLY A 376 24.14 15.23 -12.22
N SER A 377 23.23 14.68 -13.02
CA SER A 377 22.94 15.11 -14.40
C SER A 377 21.73 16.03 -14.47
N VAL A 378 21.86 17.26 -13.96
CA VAL A 378 20.76 18.26 -13.91
C VAL A 378 20.14 18.50 -15.29
N GLY A 379 20.96 18.59 -16.34
CA GLY A 379 20.47 18.82 -17.71
C GLY A 379 19.55 17.70 -18.22
N ARG A 380 19.90 16.44 -17.95
CA ARG A 380 19.05 15.29 -18.30
C ARG A 380 17.80 15.25 -17.44
N GLY A 381 17.90 15.59 -16.16
CA GLY A 381 16.76 15.71 -15.26
C GLY A 381 15.70 16.69 -15.77
N ARG A 382 16.11 17.91 -16.15
CA ARG A 382 15.22 18.91 -16.76
C ARG A 382 14.58 18.39 -18.05
N LEU A 383 15.40 17.81 -18.95
CA LEU A 383 14.92 17.24 -20.20
C LEU A 383 13.82 16.19 -19.97
N TYR A 384 14.02 15.25 -19.05
CA TYR A 384 13.03 14.20 -18.78
C TYR A 384 11.78 14.73 -18.07
N PHE A 385 11.93 15.70 -17.17
CA PHE A 385 10.79 16.38 -16.56
C PHE A 385 9.92 17.10 -17.61
N ASP A 386 10.55 17.78 -18.57
CA ASP A 386 9.85 18.47 -19.65
C ASP A 386 9.22 17.47 -20.64
N ARG A 387 9.91 16.37 -20.97
CA ARG A 387 9.36 15.30 -21.83
C ARG A 387 8.13 14.64 -21.22
N MET A 388 8.12 14.41 -19.91
CA MET A 388 6.95 13.86 -19.20
C MET A 388 5.68 14.68 -19.47
N VAL A 389 5.80 16.01 -19.45
CA VAL A 389 4.67 16.92 -19.67
C VAL A 389 4.37 17.09 -21.15
N SER A 390 5.39 17.44 -21.94
CA SER A 390 5.22 17.85 -23.34
C SER A 390 4.98 16.69 -24.30
N THR A 391 5.66 15.56 -24.11
CA THR A 391 5.58 14.39 -24.99
C THR A 391 4.49 13.42 -24.54
N TYR A 392 4.40 13.17 -23.23
CA TYR A 392 3.50 12.16 -22.67
C TYR A 392 2.20 12.70 -22.09
N GLY A 393 2.07 14.03 -21.96
CA GLY A 393 0.87 14.66 -21.39
C GLY A 393 0.62 14.28 -19.93
N LEU A 394 1.64 13.79 -19.22
CA LEU A 394 1.52 13.38 -17.83
C LEU A 394 1.58 14.61 -16.93
N LYS A 395 0.63 14.71 -16.00
CA LYS A 395 0.63 15.78 -15.01
C LYS A 395 1.67 15.47 -13.92
N PRO A 396 2.67 16.34 -13.68
CA PRO A 396 3.62 16.14 -12.60
C PRO A 396 2.90 16.03 -11.25
N ARG A 397 3.30 15.06 -10.44
CA ARG A 397 2.91 14.91 -9.03
C ARG A 397 3.99 15.46 -8.09
N VAL A 398 3.65 15.58 -6.79
CA VAL A 398 4.55 16.07 -5.74
C VAL A 398 5.89 15.32 -5.71
N GLU A 399 5.89 14.01 -5.97
CA GLU A 399 7.11 13.20 -5.94
C GLU A 399 8.10 13.60 -7.05
N HIS A 400 7.61 14.01 -8.23
CA HIS A 400 8.47 14.44 -9.33
C HIS A 400 9.17 15.76 -9.00
N TYR A 401 8.45 16.70 -8.37
CA TYR A 401 9.04 17.93 -7.86
C TYR A 401 10.04 17.64 -6.74
N GLY A 402 9.75 16.68 -5.85
CA GLY A 402 10.70 16.20 -4.85
C GLY A 402 12.02 15.71 -5.44
N CYS A 403 11.98 14.90 -6.50
CA CYS A 403 13.19 14.46 -7.21
C CYS A 403 13.96 15.63 -7.83
N MET A 404 13.25 16.61 -8.42
CA MET A 404 13.88 17.80 -9.01
C MET A 404 14.54 18.69 -7.95
N VAL A 405 13.88 18.91 -6.81
CA VAL A 405 14.40 19.70 -5.69
C VAL A 405 15.63 19.02 -5.08
N ASP A 406 15.59 17.70 -4.87
CA ASP A 406 16.75 16.93 -4.41
C ASP A 406 17.93 17.04 -5.39
N MET A 407 17.67 16.92 -6.69
CA MET A 407 18.69 17.05 -7.74
C MET A 407 19.31 18.46 -7.78
N LEU A 408 18.50 19.52 -7.78
CA LEU A 408 18.96 20.91 -7.79
C LEU A 408 19.73 21.23 -6.49
N GLY A 409 19.22 20.76 -5.35
CA GLY A 409 19.85 20.93 -4.04
C GLY A 409 21.23 20.27 -3.97
N ARG A 410 21.36 19.03 -4.46
CA ARG A 410 22.65 18.33 -4.60
C ARG A 410 23.60 19.05 -5.55
N ALA A 411 23.10 19.63 -6.63
CA ALA A 411 23.88 20.44 -7.56
C ALA A 411 24.29 21.82 -6.99
N GLY A 412 23.71 22.25 -5.86
CA GLY A 412 23.97 23.55 -5.24
C GLY A 412 23.17 24.70 -5.83
N LEU A 413 22.15 24.42 -6.64
CA LEU A 413 21.26 25.39 -7.27
C LEU A 413 20.07 25.70 -6.33
N LEU A 414 20.36 26.24 -5.15
CA LEU A 414 19.36 26.39 -4.08
C LEU A 414 18.26 27.37 -4.43
N GLU A 415 18.58 28.50 -5.07
CA GLU A 415 17.61 29.52 -5.46
C GLU A 415 16.64 28.99 -6.50
N GLU A 416 17.14 28.20 -7.46
CA GLU A 416 16.30 27.52 -8.46
C GLU A 416 15.40 26.48 -7.79
N ALA A 417 15.93 25.73 -6.81
CA ALA A 417 15.16 24.75 -6.06
C ALA A 417 14.04 25.42 -5.24
N GLU A 418 14.32 26.51 -4.53
CA GLU A 418 13.30 27.28 -3.79
C GLU A 418 12.24 27.84 -4.74
N GLN A 419 12.65 28.39 -5.89
CA GLN A 419 11.72 28.91 -6.90
C GLN A 419 10.82 27.82 -7.49
N LEU A 420 11.35 26.61 -7.71
CA LEU A 420 10.57 25.46 -8.16
C LEU A 420 9.49 25.06 -7.14
N VAL A 421 9.82 25.08 -5.85
CA VAL A 421 8.87 24.83 -4.75
C VAL A 421 7.80 25.91 -4.66
N LEU A 422 8.13 27.17 -4.94
CA LEU A 422 7.15 28.26 -4.93
C LEU A 422 6.20 28.21 -6.14
N ASN A 423 6.66 27.71 -7.29
CA ASN A 423 5.91 27.71 -8.55
C ASN A 423 5.14 26.42 -8.83
N MET A 424 5.23 25.40 -7.97
CA MET A 424 4.55 24.13 -8.20
C MET A 424 3.01 24.28 -8.11
N PRO A 425 2.24 23.57 -8.95
CA PRO A 425 0.78 23.74 -9.05
C PRO A 425 -0.01 23.03 -7.94
N MET A 426 0.67 22.41 -6.98
CA MET A 426 0.09 21.73 -5.82
C MET A 426 0.82 22.16 -4.54
N ARG A 427 0.24 21.86 -3.37
CA ARG A 427 0.90 22.18 -2.10
C ARG A 427 2.16 21.31 -1.95
N PRO A 428 3.33 21.89 -1.61
CA PRO A 428 4.52 21.11 -1.28
C PRO A 428 4.27 20.26 -0.03
N ASP A 429 4.80 19.04 -0.01
CA ASP A 429 4.76 18.12 1.13
C ASP A 429 5.99 18.27 2.04
N ASP A 430 6.02 17.48 3.11
CA ASP A 430 7.12 17.49 4.07
C ASP A 430 8.43 16.97 3.43
N VAL A 431 8.34 16.04 2.49
CA VAL A 431 9.50 15.43 1.80
C VAL A 431 10.27 16.47 0.99
N ILE A 432 9.58 17.32 0.22
CA ILE A 432 10.21 18.40 -0.57
C ILE A 432 10.97 19.38 0.32
N PHE A 433 10.34 19.85 1.41
CA PHE A 433 11.00 20.79 2.31
C PHE A 433 12.15 20.15 3.08
N LYS A 434 12.06 18.87 3.45
CA LYS A 434 13.18 18.11 4.03
C LYS A 434 14.36 18.03 3.06
N ALA A 435 14.10 17.78 1.77
CA ALA A 435 15.15 17.75 0.74
C ALA A 435 15.83 19.11 0.59
N LEU A 436 15.05 20.19 0.49
CA LEU A 436 15.57 21.56 0.38
C LEU A 436 16.35 21.99 1.63
N LEU A 437 15.84 21.68 2.83
CA LEU A 437 16.50 21.96 4.10
C LEU A 437 17.82 21.18 4.23
N SER A 438 17.83 19.92 3.81
CA SER A 438 19.05 19.12 3.76
C SER A 438 20.08 19.72 2.81
N ALA A 439 19.65 20.24 1.65
CA ALA A 439 20.54 20.91 0.72
C ALA A 439 21.10 22.23 1.30
N CYS A 440 20.26 23.02 1.97
CA CYS A 440 20.67 24.24 2.68
C CYS A 440 21.74 23.94 3.74
N LYS A 441 21.58 22.86 4.52
CA LYS A 441 22.58 22.39 5.49
C LYS A 441 23.91 22.08 4.81
N ILE A 442 23.90 21.29 3.73
CA ILE A 442 25.13 20.87 3.02
C ILE A 442 25.86 22.08 2.43
N ARG A 443 25.12 23.10 1.96
CA ARG A 443 25.67 24.31 1.32
C ARG A 443 25.91 25.47 2.28
N GLY A 444 25.52 25.34 3.55
CA GLY A 444 25.64 26.39 4.57
C GLY A 444 24.70 27.60 4.37
N ASN A 445 23.59 27.46 3.64
CA ASN A 445 22.63 28.55 3.44
C ASN A 445 21.62 28.61 4.61
N VAL A 446 22.00 29.35 5.66
CA VAL A 446 21.24 29.45 6.92
C VAL A 446 19.91 30.17 6.76
N GLU A 447 19.90 31.23 5.96
CA GLU A 447 18.75 32.10 5.81
C GLU A 447 17.59 31.34 5.13
N MET A 448 17.88 30.68 4.01
CA MET A 448 16.92 29.81 3.33
C MET A 448 16.55 28.61 4.20
N GLY A 449 17.52 27.97 4.84
CA GLY A 449 17.29 26.84 5.74
C GLY A 449 16.32 27.16 6.88
N THR A 450 16.45 28.34 7.49
CA THR A 450 15.56 28.78 8.58
C THR A 450 14.14 29.02 8.08
N ARG A 451 13.96 29.71 6.93
CA ARG A 451 12.64 29.92 6.32
C ARG A 451 11.94 28.60 5.97
N VAL A 452 12.67 27.69 5.33
CA VAL A 452 12.17 26.38 4.93
C VAL A 452 11.77 25.55 6.15
N ALA A 453 12.59 25.56 7.21
CA ALA A 453 12.29 24.83 8.43
C ALA A 453 11.04 25.35 9.15
N MET A 454 10.87 26.68 9.26
CA MET A 454 9.65 27.27 9.82
C MET A 454 8.41 26.84 9.05
N ARG A 455 8.47 26.83 7.71
CA ARG A 455 7.36 26.39 6.87
C ARG A 455 7.05 24.90 7.04
N LEU A 456 8.08 24.08 7.18
CA LEU A 456 7.93 22.64 7.41
C LEU A 456 7.28 22.35 8.78
N MET A 457 7.63 23.11 9.81
CA MET A 457 7.01 23.00 11.14
C MET A 457 5.51 23.36 11.13
N GLU A 458 5.11 24.35 10.33
CA GLU A 458 3.69 24.68 10.14
C GLU A 458 2.93 23.55 9.40
N LEU A 459 3.60 22.89 8.44
CA LEU A 459 3.01 21.84 7.62
C LEU A 459 2.85 20.52 8.40
N ALA A 460 3.87 20.15 9.17
CA ALA A 460 3.97 18.88 9.88
C ALA A 460 4.48 19.09 11.32
N PRO A 461 3.66 19.66 12.22
CA PRO A 461 4.10 20.05 13.58
C PRO A 461 4.45 18.87 14.48
N ARG A 462 4.04 17.65 14.14
CA ARG A 462 4.35 16.42 14.90
C ARG A 462 5.48 15.59 14.28
N ASP A 463 6.03 16.02 13.15
CA ASP A 463 7.10 15.28 12.50
C ASP A 463 8.45 15.60 13.15
N SER A 464 9.08 14.60 13.78
CA SER A 464 10.36 14.79 14.48
C SER A 464 11.50 15.17 13.54
N GLY A 465 11.42 14.75 12.27
CA GLY A 465 12.45 15.00 11.27
C GLY A 465 12.72 16.49 11.02
N CYS A 466 11.68 17.33 11.05
CA CYS A 466 11.83 18.77 10.80
C CYS A 466 12.61 19.49 11.91
N TYR A 467 12.26 19.22 13.17
CA TYR A 467 12.96 19.76 14.34
C TYR A 467 14.40 19.27 14.41
N VAL A 468 14.64 17.99 14.11
CA VAL A 468 16.00 17.43 14.09
C VAL A 468 16.85 18.08 12.99
N LEU A 469 16.31 18.28 11.78
CA LEU A 469 17.05 18.95 10.70
C LEU A 469 17.35 20.42 11.02
N LEU A 470 16.39 21.15 11.61
CA LEU A 470 16.59 22.54 12.03
C LEU A 470 17.60 22.66 13.18
N SER A 471 17.47 21.81 14.20
CA SER A 471 18.44 21.71 15.29
C SER A 471 19.84 21.42 14.75
N ASN A 472 19.94 20.51 13.78
CA ASN A 472 21.20 20.19 13.13
C ASN A 472 21.79 21.36 12.30
N LEU A 473 20.94 22.19 11.68
CA LEU A 473 21.36 23.39 10.98
C LEU A 473 21.97 24.41 11.95
N TYR A 474 21.27 24.73 13.04
CA TYR A 474 21.79 25.65 14.07
C TYR A 474 23.07 25.12 14.73
N ALA A 475 23.11 23.83 15.04
CA ALA A 475 24.31 23.20 15.60
C ALA A 475 25.52 23.30 14.64
N SER A 476 25.31 23.18 13.32
CA SER A 476 26.40 23.32 12.35
C SER A 476 26.99 24.74 12.28
N LEU A 477 26.28 25.73 12.83
CA LEU A 477 26.70 27.13 12.90
C LEU A 477 27.22 27.53 14.28
N GLY A 478 27.14 26.62 15.27
CA GLY A 478 27.51 26.89 16.66
C GLY A 478 26.45 27.66 17.46
N ASP A 479 25.23 27.81 16.94
CA ASP A 479 24.13 28.49 17.65
C ASP A 479 23.42 27.51 18.61
N TRP A 480 24.04 27.30 19.78
CA TRP A 480 23.54 26.35 20.79
C TRP A 480 22.28 26.83 21.53
N ASP A 481 22.04 28.15 21.55
CA ASP A 481 20.83 28.73 22.13
C ASP A 481 19.61 28.36 21.27
N ALA A 482 19.71 28.54 19.95
CA ALA A 482 18.67 28.11 19.03
C ALA A 482 18.45 26.58 19.04
N VAL A 483 19.53 25.79 19.15
CA VAL A 483 19.43 24.32 19.33
C VAL A 483 18.62 23.98 20.59
N SER A 484 18.91 24.65 21.70
CA SER A 484 18.23 24.42 22.98
C SER A 484 16.75 24.78 22.90
N MET A 485 16.41 25.88 22.22
CA MET A 485 15.02 26.27 21.96
C MET A 485 14.26 25.22 21.13
N VAL A 486 14.85 24.72 20.05
CA VAL A 486 14.22 23.68 19.22
C VAL A 486 13.99 22.40 20.03
N ARG A 487 14.96 21.97 20.85
CA ARG A 487 14.82 20.79 21.72
C ARG A 487 13.77 20.97 22.81
N LEU A 488 13.64 22.18 23.37
CA LEU A 488 12.60 22.49 24.33
C LEU A 488 11.21 22.35 23.71
N VAL A 489 11.02 22.90 22.51
CA VAL A 489 9.76 22.77 21.75
C VAL A 489 9.43 21.29 21.46
N MET A 490 10.42 20.47 21.08
CA MET A 490 10.22 19.02 20.92
C MET A 490 9.74 18.35 22.22
N LYS A 491 10.33 18.72 23.37
CA LYS A 491 9.96 18.18 24.68
C LYS A 491 8.55 18.59 25.10
N GLU A 492 8.18 19.85 24.90
CA GLU A 492 6.84 20.38 25.24
C GLU A 492 5.74 19.74 24.39
N MET A 493 6.03 19.41 23.13
CA MET A 493 5.07 18.76 22.23
C MET A 493 5.13 17.24 22.27
N HIS A 494 5.93 16.64 23.17
CA HIS A 494 6.14 15.19 23.27
C HIS A 494 6.56 14.55 21.94
N ILE A 495 7.46 15.22 21.21
CA ILE A 495 8.01 14.74 19.94
C ILE A 495 9.33 14.01 20.21
N GLU A 496 9.35 12.71 19.91
CA GLU A 496 10.53 11.87 20.02
C GLU A 496 11.25 11.74 18.67
N LYS A 497 12.57 11.71 18.71
CA LYS A 497 13.40 11.50 17.51
C LYS A 497 13.35 10.03 17.11
N ASP A 498 13.21 9.77 15.81
CA ASP A 498 13.34 8.41 15.28
C ASP A 498 14.77 7.85 15.54
N PRO A 499 14.89 6.69 16.20
CA PRO A 499 16.19 6.08 16.42
C PRO A 499 16.82 5.66 15.09
N GLY A 500 18.14 5.82 14.99
CA GLY A 500 18.89 5.33 13.83
C GLY A 500 19.14 3.83 13.98
N CYS A 501 18.51 3.03 13.12
CA CYS A 501 18.58 1.57 13.16
C CYS A 501 19.28 1.03 11.92
N SER A 502 20.20 0.09 12.12
CA SER A 502 20.83 -0.68 11.03
C SER A 502 20.43 -2.14 11.11
N TYR A 503 20.13 -2.72 9.94
CA TYR A 503 19.72 -4.11 9.78
C TYR A 503 20.76 -4.87 8.97
N ILE A 504 21.08 -6.09 9.41
CA ILE A 504 21.90 -7.04 8.66
C ILE A 504 21.20 -8.40 8.69
N THR A 505 21.11 -9.06 7.54
CA THR A 505 20.51 -10.39 7.44
C THR A 505 21.60 -11.44 7.34
N LEU A 506 21.70 -12.33 8.34
CA LEU A 506 22.64 -13.46 8.36
C LEU A 506 21.87 -14.74 8.69
N ASP A 507 22.20 -15.84 8.02
CA ASP A 507 21.57 -17.15 8.22
C ASP A 507 20.03 -17.14 8.18
N GLY A 508 19.45 -16.25 7.38
CA GLY A 508 17.99 -16.09 7.24
C GLY A 508 17.32 -15.27 8.36
N VAL A 509 18.07 -14.75 9.32
CA VAL A 509 17.57 -13.93 10.43
C VAL A 509 17.94 -12.47 10.22
N VAL A 510 16.97 -11.57 10.40
CA VAL A 510 17.20 -10.12 10.37
C VAL A 510 17.63 -9.66 11.77
N HIS A 511 18.87 -9.19 11.88
CA HIS A 511 19.41 -8.60 13.11
C HIS A 511 19.28 -7.08 13.04
N GLU A 512 18.73 -6.49 14.09
CA GLU A 512 18.52 -5.05 14.24
C GLU A 512 19.48 -4.49 15.27
N PHE A 513 20.11 -3.37 14.95
CA PHE A 513 21.06 -2.67 15.81
C PHE A 513 20.63 -1.23 16.01
N VAL A 514 20.44 -0.86 17.26
CA VAL A 514 20.14 0.50 17.72
C VAL A 514 21.26 0.94 18.64
N VAL A 515 21.64 2.21 18.57
CA VAL A 515 22.62 2.79 19.50
C VAL A 515 22.03 2.73 20.91
N GLU A 516 22.81 2.29 21.91
CA GLU A 516 22.40 2.05 23.32
C GLU A 516 21.65 0.73 23.61
N ASP A 517 21.46 -0.15 22.61
CA ASP A 517 20.90 -1.49 22.84
C ASP A 517 22.00 -2.52 23.16
N ASP A 518 22.17 -2.84 24.45
CA ASP A 518 23.08 -3.88 24.93
C ASP A 518 22.47 -5.31 24.91
N ALA A 519 21.22 -5.46 24.46
CA ALA A 519 20.49 -6.73 24.57
C ALA A 519 20.91 -7.82 23.57
N HIS A 520 21.82 -7.52 22.63
CA HIS A 520 22.18 -8.48 21.59
C HIS A 520 23.03 -9.66 22.12
N ARG A 521 22.63 -10.90 21.78
CA ARG A 521 23.42 -12.12 22.03
C ARG A 521 24.77 -11.99 21.30
N GLY A 522 25.86 -11.79 22.06
CA GLY A 522 27.20 -11.59 21.51
C GLY A 522 27.72 -10.15 21.53
N SER A 523 27.06 -9.24 22.27
CA SER A 523 27.49 -7.84 22.43
C SER A 523 28.99 -7.70 22.71
N LYS A 524 29.56 -8.50 23.61
CA LYS A 524 31.00 -8.48 23.93
C LYS A 524 31.91 -8.67 22.71
N GLU A 525 31.63 -9.65 21.86
CA GLU A 525 32.43 -9.92 20.66
C GLU A 525 32.34 -8.76 19.64
N ILE A 526 31.15 -8.16 19.52
CA ILE A 526 30.91 -7.01 18.63
C ILE A 526 31.69 -5.80 19.13
N TYR A 527 31.64 -5.50 20.43
CA TYR A 527 32.37 -4.38 21.03
C TYR A 527 33.89 -4.55 20.92
N THR A 528 34.42 -5.77 21.10
CA THR A 528 35.84 -6.07 20.84
C THR A 528 36.20 -5.88 19.36
N MET A 529 35.33 -6.28 18.42
CA MET A 529 35.56 -6.01 16.99
C MET A 529 35.53 -4.51 16.68
N LEU A 530 34.68 -3.73 17.33
CA LEU A 530 34.66 -2.26 17.18
C LEU A 530 35.93 -1.59 17.74
N GLU A 531 36.54 -2.14 18.79
CA GLU A 531 37.89 -1.75 19.27
C GLU A 531 38.94 -1.99 18.19
N GLU A 532 39.00 -3.22 17.66
CA GLU A 532 39.95 -3.61 16.62
C GLU A 532 39.78 -2.74 15.35
N MET A 533 38.55 -2.52 14.92
CA MET A 533 38.23 -1.65 13.78
C MET A 533 38.74 -0.23 14.01
N ALA A 534 38.52 0.34 15.19
CA ALA A 534 38.96 1.69 15.53
C ALA A 534 40.50 1.82 15.57
N GLU A 535 41.20 0.81 16.07
CA GLU A 535 42.68 0.77 16.04
C GLU A 535 43.22 0.69 14.62
N LYS A 536 42.68 -0.22 13.80
CA LYS A 536 43.13 -0.39 12.41
C LYS A 536 42.81 0.86 11.56
N LEU A 537 41.66 1.47 11.76
CA LEU A 537 41.31 2.73 11.10
C LEU A 537 42.32 3.83 11.44
N ARG A 538 42.64 4.03 12.73
CA ARG A 538 43.65 5.01 13.16
C ARG A 538 45.03 4.74 12.55
N SER A 539 45.43 3.47 12.45
CA SER A 539 46.71 3.09 11.81
C SER A 539 46.79 3.46 10.32
N CYS A 540 45.63 3.60 9.65
CA CYS A 540 45.53 4.00 8.26
C CYS A 540 45.33 5.51 8.06
N GLY A 541 45.44 6.31 9.13
CA GLY A 541 45.28 7.77 9.08
C GLY A 541 43.84 8.26 9.11
N TYR A 542 42.87 7.42 9.47
CA TYR A 542 41.49 7.86 9.68
C TYR A 542 41.38 8.73 10.93
N THR A 543 40.77 9.90 10.78
CA THR A 543 40.40 10.81 11.86
C THR A 543 38.88 10.94 11.90
N PRO A 544 38.21 10.64 13.03
CA PRO A 544 36.76 10.81 13.16
C PRO A 544 36.33 12.25 12.86
N ASP A 545 35.28 12.42 12.05
CA ASP A 545 34.73 13.76 11.78
C ASP A 545 33.75 14.16 12.89
N THR A 546 34.27 14.74 13.97
CA THR A 546 33.47 15.15 15.15
C THR A 546 32.42 16.21 14.81
N LYS A 547 32.53 16.91 13.67
CA LYS A 547 31.50 17.84 13.17
C LYS A 547 30.18 17.15 12.83
N GLN A 548 30.19 15.82 12.62
CA GLN A 548 28.99 15.03 12.40
C GLN A 548 28.19 14.82 13.70
N VAL A 549 28.79 15.02 14.87
CA VAL A 549 28.12 14.93 16.17
C VAL A 549 27.66 16.30 16.62
N LEU A 550 26.35 16.54 16.45
CA LEU A 550 25.72 17.83 16.72
C LEU A 550 25.21 17.90 18.19
N LEU A 551 26.07 17.45 19.11
CA LEU A 551 25.87 17.50 20.56
C LEU A 551 26.93 18.42 21.17
N ASN A 552 26.52 19.24 22.14
CA ASN A 552 27.44 20.08 22.90
C ASN A 552 28.08 19.25 24.02
N VAL A 553 29.00 18.38 23.64
CA VAL A 553 29.77 17.48 24.51
C VAL A 553 31.26 17.62 24.20
N GLU A 554 32.11 17.10 25.07
CA GLU A 554 33.57 17.10 24.88
C GLU A 554 33.95 16.32 23.60
N GLU A 555 35.08 16.66 22.99
CA GLU A 555 35.49 16.05 21.71
C GLU A 555 35.71 14.53 21.86
N GLU A 556 36.23 14.08 23.00
CA GLU A 556 36.39 12.67 23.34
C GLU A 556 35.04 11.92 23.35
N GLU A 557 33.98 12.57 23.84
CA GLU A 557 32.63 12.01 23.87
C GLU A 557 32.02 11.97 22.45
N LYS A 558 32.28 12.97 21.61
CA LYS A 558 31.88 12.95 20.19
C LYS A 558 32.53 11.79 19.44
N GLU A 559 33.83 11.56 19.64
CA GLU A 559 34.53 10.42 19.03
C GLU A 559 33.93 9.08 19.47
N SER A 560 33.58 8.96 20.76
CA SER A 560 32.90 7.78 21.29
C SER A 560 31.55 7.54 20.60
N VAL A 561 30.72 8.58 20.46
CA VAL A 561 29.41 8.48 19.77
C VAL A 561 29.57 7.98 18.34
N LEU A 562 30.51 8.55 17.58
CA LEU A 562 30.77 8.15 16.18
C LEU A 562 31.18 6.69 16.05
N ARG A 563 31.87 6.17 17.05
CA ARG A 563 32.35 4.79 17.07
C ARG A 563 31.21 3.78 17.19
N TYR A 564 30.16 4.13 17.93
CA TYR A 564 29.02 3.27 18.23
C TYR A 564 27.79 3.57 17.36
N HIS A 565 27.97 4.21 16.20
CA HIS A 565 26.89 4.30 15.21
C HIS A 565 26.44 2.90 14.76
N SER A 566 25.12 2.71 14.66
CA SER A 566 24.48 1.43 14.32
C SER A 566 25.06 0.72 13.09
N GLU A 567 25.53 1.49 12.11
CA GLU A 567 26.14 1.02 10.86
C GLU A 567 27.45 0.29 11.15
N LYS A 568 28.30 0.87 12.01
CA LYS A 568 29.57 0.27 12.41
C LYS A 568 29.32 -0.97 13.25
N ILE A 569 28.32 -0.94 14.15
CA ILE A 569 27.91 -2.10 14.96
C ILE A 569 27.46 -3.26 14.05
N ALA A 570 26.58 -2.99 13.07
CA ALA A 570 26.10 -3.99 12.13
C ALA A 570 27.24 -4.59 11.28
N ILE A 571 28.19 -3.76 10.83
CA ILE A 571 29.37 -4.23 10.09
C ILE A 571 30.29 -5.06 10.99
N ALA A 572 30.55 -4.63 12.22
CA ALA A 572 31.35 -5.38 13.19
C ALA A 572 30.75 -6.76 13.46
N PHE A 573 29.42 -6.82 13.67
CA PHE A 573 28.69 -8.08 13.79
C PHE A 573 28.85 -8.96 12.55
N GLY A 574 28.72 -8.39 11.35
CA GLY A 574 28.96 -9.09 10.09
C GLY A 574 30.38 -9.63 9.93
N LEU A 575 31.39 -8.88 10.36
CA LEU A 575 32.80 -9.30 10.34
C LEU A 575 33.08 -10.45 11.31
N VAL A 576 32.46 -10.44 12.49
CA VAL A 576 32.59 -11.51 13.49
C VAL A 576 31.91 -12.80 13.02
N ARG A 577 30.73 -12.70 12.40
CA ARG A 577 29.87 -13.86 12.11
C ARG A 577 30.09 -14.47 10.73
N THR A 578 30.84 -13.84 9.83
CA THR A 578 31.03 -14.33 8.46
C THR A 578 32.49 -14.61 8.11
N ALA A 579 32.73 -15.65 7.31
CA ALA A 579 34.05 -16.00 6.82
C ALA A 579 34.68 -14.87 5.95
N PRO A 580 36.02 -14.64 6.02
CA PRO A 580 36.74 -13.68 5.18
C PRO A 580 36.33 -13.72 3.71
N GLY A 581 36.16 -12.55 3.09
CA GLY A 581 35.72 -12.41 1.70
C GLY A 581 34.20 -12.42 1.48
N THR A 582 33.38 -12.84 2.45
CA THR A 582 31.91 -12.79 2.33
C THR A 582 31.42 -11.33 2.21
N GLU A 583 30.54 -11.05 1.24
CA GLU A 583 29.93 -9.73 1.07
C GLU A 583 28.98 -9.40 2.24
N LEU A 584 29.12 -8.22 2.83
CA LEU A 584 28.22 -7.74 3.89
C LEU A 584 27.15 -6.82 3.29
N ARG A 585 25.89 -7.02 3.67
CA ARG A 585 24.76 -6.18 3.25
C ARG A 585 24.08 -5.57 4.46
N VAL A 586 24.11 -4.25 4.56
CA VAL A 586 23.53 -3.48 5.67
C VAL A 586 22.46 -2.54 5.14
N VAL A 587 21.34 -2.45 5.84
CA VAL A 587 20.27 -1.49 5.55
C VAL A 587 20.18 -0.50 6.69
N LYS A 588 20.21 0.80 6.38
CA LYS A 588 20.01 1.90 7.33
C LYS A 588 18.66 2.56 7.07
N ASN A 589 17.89 2.81 8.13
CA ASN A 589 16.60 3.51 8.03
C ASN A 589 16.74 5.02 7.75
N LEU A 590 17.86 5.61 8.17
CA LEU A 590 18.23 7.00 7.93
C LEU A 590 19.30 7.12 6.83
N ARG A 591 19.70 8.36 6.51
CA ARG A 591 20.86 8.61 5.66
C ARG A 591 22.14 8.34 6.45
N VAL A 592 23.12 7.67 5.84
CA VAL A 592 24.44 7.41 6.47
C VAL A 592 25.14 8.75 6.71
N CYS A 593 25.86 8.94 7.82
CA CYS A 593 26.60 10.19 8.05
C CYS A 593 27.95 10.20 7.30
N GLY A 594 28.57 11.39 7.15
CA GLY A 594 29.84 11.53 6.44
C GLY A 594 30.97 10.68 7.04
N ASP A 595 31.04 10.64 8.36
CA ASP A 595 32.02 9.83 9.10
C ASP A 595 31.86 8.32 8.88
N CYS A 596 30.61 7.82 8.98
CA CYS A 596 30.31 6.42 8.68
C CYS A 596 30.66 6.09 7.23
N HIS A 597 30.33 6.97 6.28
CA HIS A 597 30.68 6.74 4.87
C HIS A 597 32.20 6.61 4.65
N GLU A 598 33.00 7.50 5.26
CA GLU A 598 34.47 7.45 5.14
C GLU A 598 35.09 6.25 5.85
N SER A 599 34.65 5.97 7.09
CA SER A 599 35.13 4.81 7.83
C SER A 599 34.79 3.49 7.13
N ILE A 600 33.61 3.35 6.53
CA ILE A 600 33.22 2.13 5.82
C ILE A 600 34.04 1.94 4.54
N LYS A 601 34.40 3.01 3.81
CA LYS A 601 35.38 2.94 2.71
C LYS A 601 36.66 2.27 3.20
N LEU A 602 37.26 2.78 4.27
CA LEU A 602 38.52 2.25 4.79
C LEU A 602 38.37 0.83 5.35
N VAL A 603 37.27 0.51 6.04
CA VAL A 603 36.98 -0.84 6.53
C VAL A 603 36.91 -1.85 5.37
N SER A 604 36.28 -1.48 4.23
CA SER A 604 36.23 -2.34 3.04
C SER A 604 37.62 -2.73 2.54
N LYS A 605 38.58 -1.79 2.61
CA LYS A 605 39.99 -1.99 2.23
C LYS A 605 40.76 -2.80 3.27
N ILE A 606 40.65 -2.44 4.55
CA ILE A 606 41.39 -3.04 5.66
C ILE A 606 41.06 -4.53 5.81
N TYR A 607 39.77 -4.87 5.73
CA TYR A 607 39.29 -6.24 5.92
C TYR A 607 39.14 -7.01 4.60
N ASN A 608 39.47 -6.38 3.46
CA ASN A 608 39.26 -6.93 2.12
C ASN A 608 37.85 -7.51 1.94
N ARG A 609 36.84 -6.67 2.21
CA ARG A 609 35.42 -7.03 2.15
C ARG A 609 34.70 -6.07 1.24
N ARG A 610 33.85 -6.61 0.35
CA ARG A 610 32.80 -5.83 -0.29
C ARG A 610 31.68 -5.59 0.72
N ILE A 611 31.34 -4.33 0.95
CA ILE A 611 30.29 -3.91 1.89
C ILE A 611 29.26 -3.11 1.11
N VAL A 612 28.02 -3.56 1.11
CA VAL A 612 26.90 -2.90 0.44
C VAL A 612 26.00 -2.31 1.53
N VAL A 613 25.89 -0.99 1.56
CA VAL A 613 25.01 -0.28 2.51
C VAL A 613 23.89 0.41 1.74
N ARG A 614 22.65 0.05 2.04
CA ARG A 614 21.48 0.80 1.57
C ARG A 614 21.08 1.80 2.64
N ASP A 615 21.10 3.08 2.32
CA ASP A 615 20.50 4.10 3.17
C ASP A 615 19.09 4.47 2.66
N ARG A 616 18.46 5.48 3.27
CA ARG A 616 17.12 5.94 2.85
C ARG A 616 17.06 6.39 1.37
N SER A 617 18.17 6.80 0.79
CA SER A 617 18.26 7.42 -0.54
C SER A 617 18.83 6.51 -1.63
N ARG A 618 19.86 5.72 -1.33
CA ARG A 618 20.60 4.93 -2.32
C ARG A 618 21.38 3.78 -1.71
N PHE A 619 21.94 2.94 -2.59
CA PHE A 619 23.03 2.04 -2.25
C PHE A 619 24.39 2.72 -2.37
N HIS A 620 25.24 2.35 -1.43
CA HIS A 620 26.66 2.61 -1.39
C HIS A 620 27.37 1.26 -1.47
N HIS A 621 28.08 1.01 -2.56
CA HIS A 621 28.89 -0.18 -2.74
C HIS A 621 30.34 0.18 -2.41
N PHE A 622 30.81 -0.29 -1.26
CA PHE A 622 32.17 -0.06 -0.77
C PHE A 622 33.07 -1.23 -1.12
N GLU A 623 34.13 -0.94 -1.84
CA GLU A 623 35.11 -1.94 -2.24
C GLU A 623 36.49 -1.29 -2.37
N ASN A 624 37.51 -1.90 -1.77
CA ASN A 624 38.90 -1.47 -1.85
C ASN A 624 39.16 0.01 -1.48
N GLY A 625 38.35 0.59 -0.58
CA GLY A 625 38.51 1.98 -0.15
C GLY A 625 37.71 3.00 -0.98
N VAL A 626 36.90 2.55 -1.93
CA VAL A 626 36.12 3.42 -2.82
C VAL A 626 34.64 3.11 -2.65
N CYS A 627 33.79 4.13 -2.81
CA CYS A 627 32.35 3.98 -2.86
C CYS A 627 31.81 4.24 -4.28
N SER A 628 30.80 3.47 -4.70
CA SER A 628 30.09 3.67 -5.98
C SER A 628 29.47 5.06 -6.16
N CYS A 629 29.27 5.83 -5.08
CA CYS A 629 28.73 7.18 -5.17
C CYS A 629 29.74 8.24 -5.63
N LYS A 630 31.05 7.92 -5.69
CA LYS A 630 32.13 8.87 -6.03
C LYS A 630 32.10 10.15 -5.18
N ASP A 631 31.72 10.01 -3.91
CA ASP A 631 31.52 11.10 -2.95
C ASP A 631 30.47 12.16 -3.37
N TYR A 632 29.62 11.82 -4.35
CA TYR A 632 28.46 12.59 -4.77
C TYR A 632 27.18 11.90 -4.26
N TRP A 633 26.73 12.26 -3.06
CA TRP A 633 25.58 11.61 -2.41
C TRP A 633 24.79 12.50 -1.48
#